data_AF-A0AAQ3KKY6-F1
#
_entry.id   AF-A0AAQ3KKY6-F1
#
_cell.length_a   1.000
_cell.length_b   1.000
_cell.length_c   1.000
_cell.angle_alpha   90.00
_cell.angle_beta   90.00
_cell.angle_gamma   90.00
#
_symmetry.space_group_name_H-M   'P 1'
#
loop_
_entity.id
_entity.type
_entity.pdbx_description
1 polymer ?
#
loop_
_entity_poly.entity_id
_entity_poly.type
_entity_poly.pdbx_seq_one_letter_code
_entity_poly.pdbx_strand_id
1 'polypeptide(L)'
;MRRDSVEPNDFTYSILLIASPQISPFQIHAQVIKTCHQQIPSVGMALLAAYTKLGNPSEAFSIFREIKNKDIVAWSAMLAYYARAGDSEGAAKLFLEMTRNSINPNEFTLSSTIDACASPTAAAGQGKQFHVTSIKLGYHDTLCVSTTLVTMYARRGSIENAQGVFDRQSVRDQVSWNSMLMGYAQHGYCKKAFKLFQEMEATGRWEERTKMRKRMDARKVKKEAGCSWIQIKNKVHSFLASDKTHPLSNQIYTKLEDITVRLKQKGYRPNTDYVLHDMDEEHKEAVLAQHSERLAIAFGLMATPRGTPLQIVKNLKVCGDCHNVIKLISDIEEREIVVRDSSRFHHFNRGACSYDDYW
;
A
#
# COMPACT_ATOMS: atom_id res chain seq x y z
N MET A 1 -40.44 22.30 -29.04
CA MET A 1 -40.89 22.57 -27.66
C MET A 1 -41.53 23.96 -27.54
N ARG A 2 -40.80 25.09 -27.49
CA ARG A 2 -41.47 26.42 -27.43
C ARG A 2 -42.19 26.85 -28.72
N ARG A 3 -41.80 26.30 -29.88
CA ARG A 3 -42.52 26.51 -31.15
C ARG A 3 -43.89 25.82 -31.20
N ASP A 4 -44.14 24.88 -30.28
CA ASP A 4 -45.34 24.00 -30.28
C ASP A 4 -46.16 24.13 -28.98
N SER A 5 -45.96 25.19 -28.19
CA SER A 5 -46.64 25.43 -26.90
C SER A 5 -46.42 24.38 -25.80
N VAL A 6 -45.36 23.58 -25.89
CA VAL A 6 -45.02 22.60 -24.84
C VAL A 6 -44.01 23.20 -23.87
N GLU A 7 -44.43 23.38 -22.61
CA GLU A 7 -43.56 23.87 -21.54
C GLU A 7 -42.70 22.74 -20.93
N PRO A 8 -41.40 22.99 -20.67
CA PRO A 8 -40.56 22.03 -19.95
C PRO A 8 -41.04 21.87 -18.51
N ASN A 9 -41.11 20.62 -18.05
CA ASN A 9 -41.43 20.27 -16.66
C ASN A 9 -40.17 19.80 -15.90
N ASP A 10 -40.33 19.46 -14.61
CA ASP A 10 -39.25 18.97 -13.73
C ASP A 10 -38.41 17.87 -14.37
N PHE A 11 -39.09 16.88 -14.96
CA PHE A 11 -38.44 15.74 -15.61
C PHE A 11 -37.58 16.20 -16.79
N THR A 12 -38.09 17.15 -17.60
CA THR A 12 -37.36 17.73 -18.72
C THR A 12 -36.08 18.43 -18.25
N TYR A 13 -36.17 19.24 -17.19
CA TYR A 13 -35.00 19.94 -16.63
C TYR A 13 -33.97 18.98 -16.04
N SER A 14 -34.40 17.97 -15.27
CA SER A 14 -33.48 16.96 -14.70
C SER A 14 -32.70 16.22 -15.79
N ILE A 15 -33.37 15.77 -16.86
CA ILE A 15 -32.72 15.05 -17.96
C ILE A 15 -31.74 15.95 -18.71
N LEU A 16 -32.11 17.21 -19.01
CA LEU A 16 -31.24 18.15 -19.71
C LEU A 16 -29.96 18.46 -18.90
N LEU A 17 -30.06 18.54 -17.58
CA LEU A 17 -28.92 18.77 -16.68
C LEU A 17 -28.04 17.52 -16.50
N ILE A 18 -28.64 16.31 -16.54
CA ILE A 18 -27.88 15.06 -16.48
C ILE A 18 -27.10 14.83 -17.79
N ALA A 19 -27.68 15.18 -18.93
CA ALA A 19 -27.09 15.05 -20.26
C ALA A 19 -25.95 16.06 -20.55
N SER A 20 -25.37 16.71 -19.53
CA SER A 20 -24.27 17.70 -19.64
C SER A 20 -22.96 17.09 -20.15
N PRO A 21 -22.78 17.03 -21.49
CA PRO A 21 -21.58 17.67 -22.07
C PRO A 21 -21.87 18.70 -23.19
N GLN A 22 -23.10 18.83 -23.69
CA GLN A 22 -23.39 19.64 -24.90
C GLN A 22 -23.99 21.03 -24.62
N ILE A 23 -24.59 21.26 -23.45
CA ILE A 23 -25.29 22.52 -23.11
C ILE A 23 -24.74 23.07 -21.80
N SER A 24 -24.48 24.38 -21.80
CA SER A 24 -24.06 25.13 -20.62
C SER A 24 -25.15 25.11 -19.54
N PRO A 25 -24.88 24.62 -18.31
CA PRO A 25 -25.88 24.52 -17.26
C PRO A 25 -26.41 25.89 -16.81
N PHE A 26 -25.70 26.98 -17.10
CA PHE A 26 -26.14 28.34 -16.79
C PHE A 26 -27.45 28.72 -17.51
N GLN A 27 -27.61 28.32 -18.77
CA GLN A 27 -28.82 28.63 -19.55
C GLN A 27 -30.03 27.85 -19.02
N ILE A 28 -29.81 26.58 -18.67
CA ILE A 28 -30.84 25.72 -18.09
C ILE A 28 -31.19 26.21 -16.68
N HIS A 29 -30.20 26.57 -15.87
CA HIS A 29 -30.42 27.09 -14.51
C HIS A 29 -31.21 28.40 -14.51
N ALA A 30 -30.86 29.36 -15.38
CA ALA A 30 -31.62 30.60 -15.53
C ALA A 30 -33.09 30.33 -15.91
N GLN A 31 -33.32 29.31 -16.73
CA GLN A 31 -34.67 28.92 -17.11
C GLN A 31 -35.43 28.23 -15.97
N VAL A 32 -34.76 27.38 -15.20
CA VAL A 32 -35.30 26.74 -13.99
C VAL A 32 -35.73 27.78 -12.95
N ILE A 33 -34.95 28.83 -12.75
CA ILE A 33 -35.29 29.95 -11.85
C ILE A 33 -36.53 30.68 -12.38
N LYS A 34 -36.57 31.01 -13.68
CA LYS A 34 -37.70 31.70 -14.32
C LYS A 34 -39.01 30.90 -14.21
N THR A 35 -38.94 29.58 -14.23
CA THR A 35 -40.12 28.72 -14.10
C THR A 35 -40.38 28.27 -12.67
N CYS A 36 -39.60 28.74 -11.69
CA CYS A 36 -39.73 28.40 -10.26
C CYS A 36 -39.50 26.91 -9.92
N HIS A 37 -38.74 26.18 -10.73
CA HIS A 37 -38.48 24.74 -10.54
C HIS A 37 -37.27 24.46 -9.63
N GLN A 38 -36.53 25.48 -9.19
CA GLN A 38 -35.28 25.34 -8.41
C GLN A 38 -35.48 24.70 -7.03
N GLN A 39 -36.68 24.81 -6.46
CA GLN A 39 -37.01 24.24 -5.14
C GLN A 39 -37.29 22.73 -5.19
N ILE A 40 -37.47 22.18 -6.40
CA ILE A 40 -37.88 20.80 -6.62
C ILE A 40 -36.66 19.89 -6.46
N PRO A 41 -36.70 18.87 -5.57
CA PRO A 41 -35.53 18.06 -5.25
C PRO A 41 -34.83 17.44 -6.46
N SER A 42 -35.58 16.90 -7.42
CA SER A 42 -35.01 16.26 -8.62
C SER A 42 -34.25 17.25 -9.52
N VAL A 43 -34.76 18.48 -9.66
CA VAL A 43 -34.14 19.53 -10.47
C VAL A 43 -32.96 20.15 -9.73
N GLY A 44 -33.15 20.47 -8.46
CA GLY A 44 -32.09 21.03 -7.60
C GLY A 44 -30.91 20.08 -7.42
N MET A 45 -31.15 18.76 -7.30
CA MET A 45 -30.07 17.77 -7.26
C MET A 45 -29.30 17.66 -8.58
N ALA A 46 -29.99 17.75 -9.72
CA ALA A 46 -29.34 17.75 -11.02
C ALA A 46 -28.49 19.02 -11.24
N LEU A 47 -28.99 20.18 -10.80
CA LEU A 47 -28.24 21.44 -10.77
C LEU A 47 -27.03 21.34 -9.84
N LEU A 48 -27.21 20.83 -8.62
CA LEU A 48 -26.13 20.63 -7.65
C LEU A 48 -25.03 19.74 -8.24
N ALA A 49 -25.39 18.62 -8.88
CA ALA A 49 -24.44 17.74 -9.55
C ALA A 49 -23.70 18.44 -10.71
N ALA A 50 -24.38 19.27 -11.49
CA ALA A 50 -23.76 20.03 -12.59
C ALA A 50 -22.75 21.07 -12.07
N TYR A 51 -23.14 21.89 -11.07
CA TYR A 51 -22.29 22.94 -10.53
C TYR A 51 -21.12 22.40 -9.71
N THR A 52 -21.30 21.29 -9.00
CA THR A 52 -20.20 20.61 -8.30
C THR A 52 -19.21 19.93 -9.24
N LYS A 53 -19.60 19.59 -10.49
CA LYS A 53 -18.67 19.16 -11.56
C LYS A 53 -17.91 20.34 -12.15
N LEU A 54 -18.55 21.50 -12.29
CA LEU A 54 -17.91 22.73 -12.77
C LEU A 54 -16.97 23.39 -11.75
N GLY A 55 -16.93 22.90 -10.51
CA GLY A 55 -16.08 23.47 -9.47
C GLY A 55 -16.53 24.85 -8.99
N ASN A 56 -17.84 25.15 -9.05
CA ASN A 56 -18.40 26.40 -8.54
C ASN A 56 -19.11 26.18 -7.18
N PRO A 57 -18.39 26.30 -6.04
CA PRO A 57 -18.93 26.11 -4.69
C PRO A 57 -20.12 26.99 -4.37
N SER A 58 -20.02 28.27 -4.74
CA SER A 58 -20.95 29.30 -4.28
C SER A 58 -22.34 29.01 -4.84
N GLU A 59 -22.39 28.70 -6.14
CA GLU A 59 -23.64 28.38 -6.82
C GLU A 59 -24.20 27.03 -6.32
N ALA A 60 -23.35 26.02 -6.17
CA ALA A 60 -23.75 24.72 -5.62
C ALA A 60 -24.38 24.86 -4.22
N PHE A 61 -23.80 25.70 -3.35
CA PHE A 61 -24.35 25.97 -2.02
C PHE A 61 -25.66 26.76 -2.09
N SER A 62 -25.77 27.75 -2.98
CA SER A 62 -27.01 28.50 -3.20
C SER A 62 -28.15 27.58 -3.60
N ILE A 63 -27.93 26.75 -4.63
CA ILE A 63 -28.89 25.74 -5.09
C ILE A 63 -29.24 24.78 -3.96
N PHE A 64 -28.22 24.28 -3.24
CA PHE A 64 -28.45 23.41 -2.10
C PHE A 64 -29.37 24.08 -1.08
N ARG A 65 -29.24 25.37 -0.78
CA ARG A 65 -30.14 26.06 0.17
C ARG A 65 -31.58 26.12 -0.31
N GLU A 66 -31.81 26.32 -1.60
CA GLU A 66 -33.13 26.48 -2.20
C GLU A 66 -33.96 25.18 -2.28
N ILE A 67 -33.32 24.01 -2.29
CA ILE A 67 -34.02 22.71 -2.33
C ILE A 67 -34.95 22.56 -1.12
N LYS A 68 -36.25 22.31 -1.33
CA LYS A 68 -37.20 21.98 -0.25
C LYS A 68 -37.08 20.50 0.13
N ASN A 69 -37.37 20.17 1.40
CA ASN A 69 -37.41 18.79 1.91
C ASN A 69 -36.16 17.96 1.55
N LYS A 70 -34.98 18.51 1.85
CA LYS A 70 -33.68 17.88 1.56
C LYS A 70 -33.57 16.53 2.24
N ASP A 71 -33.38 15.48 1.45
CA ASP A 71 -33.12 14.13 1.92
C ASP A 71 -31.62 13.89 2.17
N ILE A 72 -31.29 12.72 2.69
CA ILE A 72 -29.89 12.31 2.96
C ILE A 72 -29.01 12.36 1.70
N VAL A 73 -29.58 12.22 0.50
CA VAL A 73 -28.82 12.24 -0.76
C VAL A 73 -28.32 13.65 -1.05
N ALA A 74 -29.16 14.68 -0.84
CA ALA A 74 -28.75 16.07 -0.97
C ALA A 74 -27.63 16.45 0.00
N TRP A 75 -27.76 16.05 1.27
CA TRP A 75 -26.72 16.29 2.28
C TRP A 75 -25.41 15.53 1.96
N SER A 76 -25.51 14.27 1.53
CA SER A 76 -24.35 13.46 1.14
C SER A 76 -23.59 14.08 -0.05
N ALA A 77 -24.31 14.57 -1.06
CA ALA A 77 -23.71 15.19 -2.23
C ALA A 77 -22.92 16.46 -1.87
N MET A 78 -23.47 17.28 -0.98
CA MET A 78 -22.80 18.52 -0.56
C MET A 78 -21.63 18.26 0.41
N LEU A 79 -21.71 17.24 1.27
CA LEU A 79 -20.55 16.79 2.06
C LEU A 79 -19.43 16.24 1.18
N ALA A 80 -19.76 15.46 0.15
CA ALA A 80 -18.79 14.96 -0.82
C ALA A 80 -18.13 16.09 -1.63
N TYR A 81 -18.85 17.21 -1.84
CA TYR A 81 -18.26 18.43 -2.39
C TYR A 81 -17.18 19.00 -1.46
N TYR A 82 -17.50 19.22 -0.17
CA TYR A 82 -16.54 19.73 0.81
C TYR A 82 -15.33 18.79 0.99
N ALA A 83 -15.54 17.48 0.92
CA ALA A 83 -14.47 16.47 0.93
C ALA A 83 -13.46 16.71 -0.20
N ARG A 84 -13.93 16.84 -1.45
CA ARG A 84 -13.08 17.12 -2.62
C ARG A 84 -12.38 18.47 -2.52
N ALA A 85 -13.03 19.46 -1.93
CA ALA A 85 -12.45 20.78 -1.70
C ALA A 85 -11.41 20.78 -0.56
N GLY A 86 -11.37 19.75 0.29
CA GLY A 86 -10.54 19.71 1.48
C GLY A 86 -10.94 20.72 2.55
N ASP A 87 -12.18 21.22 2.50
CA ASP A 87 -12.72 22.18 3.46
C ASP A 87 -13.43 21.44 4.61
N SER A 88 -12.63 21.11 5.62
CA SER A 88 -13.08 20.40 6.82
C SER A 88 -14.02 21.23 7.70
N GLU A 89 -13.92 22.56 7.66
CA GLU A 89 -14.78 23.43 8.47
C GLU A 89 -16.19 23.50 7.88
N GLY A 90 -16.29 23.72 6.56
CA GLY A 90 -17.54 23.66 5.82
C GLY A 90 -18.23 22.30 5.96
N ALA A 91 -17.48 21.20 5.79
CA ALA A 91 -18.00 19.85 6.01
C ALA A 91 -18.58 19.66 7.41
N ALA A 92 -17.86 20.10 8.45
CA ALA A 92 -18.31 19.93 9.83
C ALA A 92 -19.55 20.77 10.15
N LYS A 93 -19.61 22.03 9.70
CA LYS A 93 -20.79 22.89 9.86
C LYS A 93 -22.01 22.26 9.18
N LEU A 94 -21.85 21.76 7.96
CA LEU A 94 -22.93 21.13 7.21
C LEU A 94 -23.40 19.82 7.87
N PHE A 95 -22.49 18.99 8.38
CA PHE A 95 -22.82 17.77 9.11
C PHE A 95 -23.63 18.08 10.39
N LEU A 96 -23.26 19.13 11.12
CA LEU A 96 -24.01 19.60 12.30
C LEU A 96 -25.38 20.15 11.91
N GLU A 97 -25.49 20.86 10.78
CA GLU A 97 -26.78 21.34 10.28
C GLU A 97 -27.69 20.18 9.89
N MET A 98 -27.17 19.16 9.20
CA MET A 98 -27.90 17.95 8.84
C MET A 98 -28.51 17.27 10.08
N THR A 99 -27.70 17.06 11.11
CA THR A 99 -28.16 16.45 12.36
C THR A 99 -29.18 17.30 13.11
N ARG A 100 -29.03 18.64 13.11
CA ARG A 100 -30.04 19.56 13.68
C ARG A 100 -31.37 19.54 12.94
N ASN A 101 -31.36 19.25 11.63
CA ASN A 101 -32.56 19.04 10.83
C ASN A 101 -33.15 17.63 11.01
N SER A 102 -32.73 16.88 12.04
CA SER A 102 -33.19 15.51 12.33
C SER A 102 -32.95 14.51 11.20
N ILE A 103 -31.96 14.80 10.32
CA ILE A 103 -31.51 13.87 9.29
C ILE A 103 -30.40 13.00 9.89
N ASN A 104 -30.64 11.69 9.93
CA ASN A 104 -29.67 10.74 10.48
C ASN A 104 -28.46 10.59 9.54
N PRO A 105 -27.23 10.77 10.03
CA PRO A 105 -26.03 10.47 9.26
C PRO A 105 -25.96 9.00 8.88
N ASN A 106 -25.46 8.73 7.68
CA ASN A 106 -25.09 7.39 7.21
C ASN A 106 -23.56 7.28 6.99
N GLU A 107 -23.10 6.11 6.59
CA GLU A 107 -21.68 5.80 6.33
C GLU A 107 -21.05 6.75 5.29
N PHE A 108 -21.80 7.18 4.27
CA PHE A 108 -21.31 8.06 3.21
C PHE A 108 -21.13 9.51 3.67
N THR A 109 -22.08 10.02 4.47
CA THR A 109 -21.98 11.36 5.06
C THR A 109 -20.80 11.45 6.04
N LEU A 110 -20.61 10.43 6.88
CA LEU A 110 -19.47 10.35 7.79
C LEU A 110 -18.16 10.23 7.03
N SER A 111 -18.09 9.32 6.05
CA SER A 111 -16.91 9.14 5.21
C SER A 111 -16.50 10.46 4.54
N SER A 112 -17.43 11.15 3.88
CA SER A 112 -17.15 12.45 3.24
C SER A 112 -16.66 13.50 4.23
N THR A 113 -17.24 13.56 5.43
CA THR A 113 -16.84 14.52 6.47
C THR A 113 -15.43 14.22 7.01
N ILE A 114 -15.08 12.94 7.18
CA ILE A 114 -13.76 12.49 7.59
C ILE A 114 -12.72 12.76 6.49
N ASP A 115 -13.05 12.53 5.22
CA ASP A 115 -12.14 12.76 4.09
C ASP A 115 -11.78 14.25 3.95
N ALA A 116 -12.74 15.15 4.18
CA ALA A 116 -12.46 16.59 4.26
C ALA A 116 -11.37 16.92 5.31
N CYS A 117 -11.34 16.17 6.42
CA CYS A 117 -10.33 16.32 7.48
C CYS A 117 -8.95 15.75 7.11
N ALA A 118 -8.82 15.04 5.97
CA ALA A 118 -7.53 14.55 5.48
C ALA A 118 -6.67 15.67 4.84
N SER A 119 -7.28 16.83 4.55
CA SER A 119 -6.59 18.01 4.05
C SER A 119 -5.48 18.46 5.02
N PRO A 120 -4.29 18.88 4.53
CA PRO A 120 -3.22 19.44 5.37
C PRO A 120 -3.65 20.70 6.14
N THR A 121 -4.60 21.48 5.61
CA THR A 121 -5.09 22.72 6.22
C THR A 121 -6.14 22.49 7.32
N ALA A 122 -6.67 21.26 7.44
CA ALA A 122 -7.68 20.94 8.44
C ALA A 122 -7.15 21.08 9.87
N ALA A 123 -8.03 21.47 10.80
CA ALA A 123 -7.68 21.64 12.20
C ALA A 123 -7.19 20.33 12.84
N ALA A 124 -6.09 20.41 13.59
CA ALA A 124 -5.53 19.26 14.29
C ALA A 124 -6.58 18.67 15.26
N GLY A 125 -6.92 17.40 15.06
CA GLY A 125 -7.88 16.68 15.92
C GLY A 125 -9.32 16.63 15.42
N GLN A 126 -9.71 17.42 14.41
CA GLN A 126 -11.08 17.38 13.86
C GLN A 126 -11.42 15.99 13.29
N GLY A 127 -10.48 15.37 12.56
CA GLY A 127 -10.64 13.99 12.09
C GLY A 127 -10.80 12.96 13.24
N LYS A 128 -10.18 13.20 14.41
CA LYS A 128 -10.36 12.34 15.60
C LYS A 128 -11.77 12.50 16.18
N GLN A 129 -12.33 13.71 16.17
CA GLN A 129 -13.71 13.94 16.62
C GLN A 129 -14.69 13.15 15.76
N PHE A 130 -14.54 13.20 14.43
CA PHE A 130 -15.42 12.43 13.53
C PHE A 130 -15.17 10.92 13.58
N HIS A 131 -13.96 10.47 13.92
CA HIS A 131 -13.74 9.05 14.26
C HIS A 131 -14.51 8.63 15.51
N VAL A 132 -14.50 9.44 16.59
CA VAL A 132 -15.32 9.15 17.77
C VAL A 132 -16.81 9.18 17.43
N THR A 133 -17.25 10.12 16.59
CA THR A 133 -18.63 10.18 16.12
C THR A 133 -19.01 8.92 15.32
N SER A 134 -18.13 8.40 14.45
CA SER A 134 -18.42 7.16 13.72
C SER A 134 -18.52 5.94 14.64
N ILE A 135 -17.77 5.91 15.75
CA ILE A 135 -17.92 4.88 16.79
C ILE A 135 -19.29 5.01 17.47
N LYS A 136 -19.65 6.22 17.91
CA LYS A 136 -20.95 6.48 18.58
C LYS A 136 -22.16 6.12 17.72
N LEU A 137 -22.04 6.29 16.40
CA LEU A 137 -23.09 5.96 15.45
C LEU A 137 -23.02 4.52 14.92
N GLY A 138 -22.04 3.72 15.34
CA GLY A 138 -21.90 2.32 14.93
C GLY A 138 -21.31 2.11 13.52
N TYR A 139 -20.81 3.15 12.86
CA TYR A 139 -20.30 3.07 11.48
C TYR A 139 -18.79 2.83 11.37
N HIS A 140 -18.03 2.90 12.48
CA HIS A 140 -16.56 2.86 12.47
C HIS A 140 -15.93 1.64 11.78
N ASP A 141 -16.59 0.47 11.82
CA ASP A 141 -16.10 -0.77 11.19
C ASP A 141 -16.63 -0.98 9.76
N THR A 142 -17.54 -0.12 9.28
CA THR A 142 -17.97 -0.20 7.88
C THR A 142 -16.77 0.07 6.97
N LEU A 143 -16.65 -0.70 5.88
CA LEU A 143 -15.49 -0.63 4.99
C LEU A 143 -15.27 0.81 4.48
N CYS A 144 -16.32 1.48 4.02
CA CYS A 144 -16.22 2.85 3.53
C CYS A 144 -15.64 3.83 4.57
N VAL A 145 -16.13 3.79 5.82
CA VAL A 145 -15.67 4.70 6.87
C VAL A 145 -14.27 4.34 7.36
N SER A 146 -14.00 3.06 7.58
CA SER A 146 -12.69 2.58 8.03
C SER A 146 -11.59 2.87 6.99
N THR A 147 -11.85 2.66 5.70
CA THR A 147 -10.95 3.04 4.59
C THR A 147 -10.63 4.53 4.63
N THR A 148 -11.63 5.37 4.83
CA THR A 148 -11.45 6.83 4.87
C THR A 148 -10.71 7.29 6.12
N LEU A 149 -10.95 6.64 7.28
CA LEU A 149 -10.20 6.89 8.51
C LEU A 149 -8.71 6.55 8.35
N VAL A 150 -8.39 5.40 7.74
CA VAL A 150 -7.02 5.01 7.39
C VAL A 150 -6.36 6.10 6.53
N THR A 151 -7.06 6.54 5.47
CA THR A 151 -6.58 7.59 4.55
C THR A 151 -6.32 8.90 5.27
N MET A 152 -7.27 9.34 6.10
CA MET A 152 -7.18 10.58 6.88
C MET A 152 -6.00 10.54 7.85
N TYR A 153 -5.89 9.49 8.68
CA TYR A 153 -4.79 9.38 9.63
C TYR A 153 -3.43 9.29 8.96
N ALA A 154 -3.31 8.51 7.88
CA ALA A 154 -2.06 8.35 7.13
C ALA A 154 -1.59 9.68 6.53
N ARG A 155 -2.50 10.44 5.87
CA ARG A 155 -2.20 11.76 5.31
C ARG A 155 -1.82 12.79 6.36
N ARG A 156 -2.46 12.72 7.54
CA ARG A 156 -2.16 13.58 8.69
C ARG A 156 -0.94 13.13 9.51
N GLY A 157 -0.25 12.07 9.10
CA GLY A 157 0.97 11.57 9.73
C GLY A 157 0.77 10.82 11.06
N SER A 158 -0.47 10.54 11.44
CA SER A 158 -0.75 9.74 12.63
C SER A 158 -0.77 8.25 12.26
N ILE A 159 0.41 7.74 11.93
CA ILE A 159 0.59 6.40 11.35
C ILE A 159 0.12 5.29 12.29
N GLU A 160 0.28 5.45 13.60
CA GLU A 160 -0.16 4.48 14.61
C GLU A 160 -1.68 4.34 14.62
N ASN A 161 -2.41 5.47 14.54
CA ASN A 161 -3.88 5.45 14.46
C ASN A 161 -4.35 4.88 13.12
N ALA A 162 -3.65 5.22 12.02
CA ALA A 162 -3.96 4.66 10.70
C ALA A 162 -3.81 3.13 10.70
N GLN A 163 -2.70 2.62 11.24
CA GLN A 163 -2.44 1.19 11.39
C GLN A 163 -3.49 0.52 12.29
N GLY A 164 -3.82 1.15 13.42
CA GLY A 164 -4.83 0.61 14.33
C GLY A 164 -6.22 0.48 13.69
N VAL A 165 -6.63 1.41 12.83
CA VAL A 165 -7.88 1.27 12.05
C VAL A 165 -7.73 0.19 10.99
N PHE A 166 -6.62 0.19 10.26
CA PHE A 166 -6.33 -0.78 9.18
C PHE A 166 -6.30 -2.24 9.67
N ASP A 167 -5.80 -2.47 10.88
CA ASP A 167 -5.74 -3.81 11.49
C ASP A 167 -7.11 -4.35 11.89
N ARG A 168 -8.05 -3.46 12.25
CA ARG A 168 -9.42 -3.84 12.59
C ARG A 168 -10.28 -4.19 11.38
N GLN A 169 -9.89 -3.78 10.16
CA GLN A 169 -10.63 -4.09 8.95
C GLN A 169 -10.62 -5.59 8.67
N SER A 170 -11.80 -6.22 8.72
CA SER A 170 -11.99 -7.63 8.36
C SER A 170 -11.79 -7.89 6.86
N VAL A 171 -12.17 -6.92 6.03
CA VAL A 171 -11.96 -6.90 4.59
C VAL A 171 -11.28 -5.59 4.23
N ARG A 172 -10.26 -5.64 3.37
CA ARG A 172 -9.51 -4.46 2.94
C ARG A 172 -9.70 -4.22 1.45
N ASP A 173 -10.21 -3.04 1.11
CA ASP A 173 -10.30 -2.59 -0.28
C ASP A 173 -8.96 -2.04 -0.78
N GLN A 174 -8.91 -1.72 -2.07
CA GLN A 174 -7.70 -1.23 -2.70
C GLN A 174 -7.23 0.12 -2.13
N VAL A 175 -8.18 0.95 -1.74
CA VAL A 175 -7.91 2.29 -1.21
C VAL A 175 -7.25 2.19 0.17
N SER A 176 -7.67 1.26 1.03
CA SER A 176 -7.09 1.02 2.36
C SER A 176 -5.62 0.65 2.28
N TRP A 177 -5.28 -0.35 1.46
CA TRP A 177 -3.89 -0.79 1.24
C TRP A 177 -3.01 0.35 0.74
N ASN A 178 -3.49 1.06 -0.28
CA ASN A 178 -2.74 2.15 -0.91
C ASN A 178 -2.50 3.31 0.07
N SER A 179 -3.49 3.61 0.90
CA SER A 179 -3.40 4.67 1.88
C SER A 179 -2.39 4.36 2.97
N MET A 180 -2.34 3.12 3.47
CA MET A 180 -1.31 2.70 4.43
C MET A 180 0.08 2.64 3.82
N LEU A 181 0.23 2.07 2.63
CA LEU A 181 1.51 2.05 1.92
C LEU A 181 2.05 3.46 1.68
N MET A 182 1.19 4.36 1.23
CA MET A 182 1.55 5.75 1.01
C MET A 182 1.91 6.46 2.32
N GLY A 183 1.14 6.24 3.39
CA GLY A 183 1.46 6.75 4.73
C GLY A 183 2.84 6.32 5.20
N TYR A 184 3.13 5.01 5.15
CA TYR A 184 4.46 4.52 5.51
C TYR A 184 5.56 5.10 4.63
N ALA A 185 5.35 5.20 3.31
CA ALA A 185 6.35 5.72 2.39
C ALA A 185 6.58 7.23 2.53
N GLN A 186 5.56 8.02 2.89
CA GLN A 186 5.68 9.47 3.10
C GLN A 186 6.34 9.82 4.43
N HIS A 187 6.17 9.00 5.46
CA HIS A 187 6.66 9.25 6.81
C HIS A 187 7.91 8.44 7.18
N GLY A 188 8.62 7.89 6.19
CA GLY A 188 9.93 7.26 6.38
C GLY A 188 9.93 5.82 6.89
N TYR A 189 8.77 5.18 7.00
CA TYR A 189 8.63 3.79 7.49
C TYR A 189 8.84 2.75 6.39
N CYS A 190 9.96 2.84 5.64
CA CYS A 190 10.22 2.03 4.45
C CYS A 190 10.13 0.50 4.70
N LYS A 191 10.63 0.02 5.84
CA LYS A 191 10.55 -1.41 6.21
C LYS A 191 9.11 -1.88 6.38
N LYS A 192 8.26 -1.08 7.04
CA LYS A 192 6.84 -1.39 7.22
C LYS A 192 6.08 -1.31 5.90
N ALA A 193 6.38 -0.32 5.05
CA ALA A 193 5.83 -0.22 3.70
C ALA A 193 6.14 -1.48 2.86
N PHE A 194 7.40 -1.94 2.90
CA PHE A 194 7.81 -3.13 2.15
C PHE A 194 7.12 -4.40 2.66
N LYS A 195 7.07 -4.60 3.98
CA LYS A 195 6.37 -5.74 4.57
C LYS A 195 4.88 -5.74 4.20
N LEU A 196 4.22 -4.59 4.34
CA LEU A 196 2.81 -4.43 3.98
C LEU A 196 2.57 -4.68 2.49
N PHE A 197 3.51 -4.27 1.63
CA PHE A 197 3.44 -4.53 0.20
C PHE A 197 3.52 -6.03 -0.10
N GLN A 198 4.40 -6.77 0.58
CA GLN A 198 4.47 -8.24 0.45
C GLN A 198 3.20 -8.93 0.93
N GLU A 199 2.62 -8.48 2.04
CA GLU A 199 1.32 -8.96 2.54
C GLU A 199 0.21 -8.71 1.52
N MET A 200 0.19 -7.53 0.91
CA MET A 200 -0.74 -7.19 -0.17
C MET A 200 -0.52 -8.09 -1.40
N GLU A 201 0.74 -8.38 -1.77
CA GLU A 201 1.08 -9.27 -2.90
C GLU A 201 0.54 -10.70 -2.69
N ALA A 202 0.66 -11.24 -1.48
CA ALA A 202 0.13 -12.55 -1.14
C ALA A 202 -1.41 -12.64 -1.29
N THR A 203 -2.11 -11.50 -1.35
CA THR A 203 -3.56 -11.43 -1.61
C THR A 203 -3.94 -11.30 -3.09
N GLY A 204 -2.98 -11.37 -4.04
CA GLY A 204 -3.25 -11.50 -5.48
C GLY A 204 -3.54 -10.21 -6.24
N ARG A 205 -3.01 -9.05 -5.84
CA ARG A 205 -3.35 -7.73 -6.43
C ARG A 205 -2.21 -7.10 -7.27
N TRP A 206 -2.19 -7.39 -8.57
CA TRP A 206 -1.07 -7.11 -9.50
C TRP A 206 -0.94 -5.65 -10.01
N GLU A 207 -2.03 -4.90 -10.23
CA GLU A 207 -1.95 -3.55 -10.82
C GLU A 207 -1.14 -2.56 -9.96
N GLU A 208 -1.18 -2.76 -8.64
CA GLU A 208 -0.58 -1.85 -7.67
C GLU A 208 0.90 -2.17 -7.43
N ARG A 209 1.33 -3.42 -7.71
CA ARG A 209 2.75 -3.75 -7.86
C ARG A 209 3.40 -2.81 -8.85
N THR A 210 2.77 -2.59 -9.99
CA THR A 210 3.33 -1.76 -11.07
C THR A 210 3.34 -0.27 -10.67
N LYS A 211 2.27 0.25 -10.05
CA LYS A 211 2.21 1.65 -9.60
C LYS A 211 3.16 1.94 -8.45
N MET A 212 3.27 1.03 -7.48
CA MET A 212 4.14 1.21 -6.31
C MET A 212 5.61 1.08 -6.67
N ARG A 213 6.00 0.11 -7.52
CA ARG A 213 7.38 0.03 -8.04
C ARG A 213 7.79 1.30 -8.76
N LYS A 214 6.94 1.83 -9.66
CA LYS A 214 7.19 3.13 -10.32
C LYS A 214 7.37 4.29 -9.32
N ARG A 215 6.61 4.31 -8.22
CA ARG A 215 6.76 5.32 -7.15
C ARG A 215 8.04 5.14 -6.34
N MET A 216 8.44 3.90 -6.05
CA MET A 216 9.70 3.59 -5.37
C MET A 216 10.89 4.03 -6.23
N ASP A 217 10.83 3.77 -7.54
CA ASP A 217 11.84 4.19 -8.51
C ASP A 217 11.92 5.73 -8.63
N ALA A 218 10.77 6.40 -8.74
CA ALA A 218 10.68 7.86 -8.80
C ALA A 218 11.25 8.53 -7.54
N ARG A 219 11.11 7.89 -6.38
CA ARG A 219 11.66 8.36 -5.09
C ARG A 219 13.10 7.91 -4.86
N LYS A 220 13.74 7.26 -5.85
CA LYS A 220 15.09 6.70 -5.75
C LYS A 220 15.27 5.79 -4.54
N VAL A 221 14.20 5.08 -4.14
CA VAL A 221 14.26 4.10 -3.08
C VAL A 221 15.05 2.91 -3.61
N LYS A 222 16.34 2.87 -3.31
CA LYS A 222 17.21 1.77 -3.70
C LYS A 222 16.92 0.58 -2.81
N LYS A 223 16.46 -0.53 -3.41
CA LYS A 223 16.56 -1.85 -2.77
C LYS A 223 18.03 -2.23 -2.77
N GLU A 224 18.65 -2.30 -1.59
CA GLU A 224 19.99 -2.86 -1.48
C GLU A 224 19.95 -4.32 -1.94
N ALA A 225 20.72 -4.65 -2.96
CA ALA A 225 20.87 -6.03 -3.39
C ALA A 225 21.54 -6.83 -2.26
N GLY A 226 21.07 -8.05 -2.03
CA GLY A 226 21.76 -8.98 -1.13
C GLY A 226 23.16 -9.24 -1.66
N CYS A 227 24.16 -8.95 -0.83
CA CYS A 227 25.57 -9.10 -1.13
C CYS A 227 26.22 -9.86 0.02
N SER A 228 27.03 -10.86 -0.34
CA SER A 228 27.86 -11.60 0.60
C SER A 228 29.31 -11.45 0.23
N TRP A 229 30.19 -11.29 1.22
CA TRP A 229 31.62 -11.18 0.97
C TRP A 229 32.45 -11.95 1.98
N ILE A 230 33.66 -12.31 1.55
CA ILE A 230 34.69 -12.99 2.34
C ILE A 230 36.02 -12.28 2.13
N GLN A 231 36.83 -12.18 3.18
CA GLN A 231 38.16 -11.61 3.12
C GLN A 231 39.22 -12.73 3.20
N ILE A 232 40.04 -12.84 2.17
CA ILE A 232 41.12 -13.84 2.08
C ILE A 232 42.40 -13.13 1.67
N LYS A 233 43.50 -13.34 2.40
CA LYS A 233 44.82 -12.74 2.10
C LYS A 233 44.74 -11.21 1.89
N ASN A 234 44.01 -10.50 2.76
CA ASN A 234 43.74 -9.05 2.68
C ASN A 234 42.99 -8.56 1.43
N LYS A 235 42.38 -9.45 0.65
CA LYS A 235 41.50 -9.09 -0.45
C LYS A 235 40.05 -9.43 -0.10
N VAL A 236 39.15 -8.47 -0.29
CA VAL A 236 37.71 -8.68 -0.15
C VAL A 236 37.15 -9.19 -1.47
N HIS A 237 36.42 -10.28 -1.40
CA HIS A 237 35.72 -10.89 -2.52
C HIS A 237 34.22 -10.83 -2.24
N SER A 238 33.50 -10.05 -3.04
CA SER A 238 32.06 -9.80 -2.88
C SER A 238 31.29 -10.49 -4.00
N PHE A 239 30.09 -10.96 -3.65
CA PHE A 239 29.21 -11.72 -4.54
C PHE A 239 27.78 -11.22 -4.41
N LEU A 240 27.14 -11.01 -5.55
CA LEU A 240 25.68 -10.85 -5.66
C LEU A 240 25.04 -12.21 -5.98
N ALA A 241 23.71 -12.30 -5.89
CA ALA A 241 23.00 -13.48 -6.37
C ALA A 241 23.24 -13.64 -7.89
N SER A 242 23.55 -14.86 -8.32
CA SER A 242 23.89 -15.19 -9.71
C SER A 242 25.10 -14.42 -10.29
N ASP A 243 26.01 -13.95 -9.44
CA ASP A 243 27.17 -13.16 -9.86
C ASP A 243 28.19 -13.99 -10.65
N LYS A 244 28.52 -13.50 -11.86
CA LYS A 244 29.53 -14.09 -12.76
C LYS A 244 30.74 -13.17 -13.02
N THR A 245 30.82 -12.05 -12.31
CA THR A 245 31.87 -11.03 -12.53
C THR A 245 33.21 -11.42 -11.90
N HIS A 246 33.21 -12.35 -10.95
CA HIS A 246 34.44 -12.80 -10.29
C HIS A 246 35.36 -13.56 -11.28
N PRO A 247 36.69 -13.32 -11.29
CA PRO A 247 37.61 -13.98 -12.24
C PRO A 247 37.60 -15.51 -12.18
N LEU A 248 37.26 -16.08 -11.02
CA LEU A 248 37.14 -17.53 -10.80
C LEU A 248 35.69 -18.05 -10.87
N SER A 249 34.76 -17.28 -11.47
CA SER A 249 33.33 -17.60 -11.51
C SER A 249 33.07 -19.05 -11.93
N ASN A 250 33.64 -19.51 -13.05
CA ASN A 250 33.41 -20.88 -13.53
C ASN A 250 33.76 -21.95 -12.48
N GLN A 251 34.90 -21.78 -11.79
CA GLN A 251 35.32 -22.72 -10.75
C GLN A 251 34.43 -22.65 -9.50
N ILE A 252 33.95 -21.45 -9.15
CA ILE A 252 33.01 -21.26 -8.03
C ILE A 252 31.70 -21.99 -8.32
N TYR A 253 31.16 -21.86 -9.54
CA TYR A 253 29.95 -22.56 -9.95
C TYR A 253 30.13 -24.09 -9.99
N THR A 254 31.26 -24.59 -10.51
CA THR A 254 31.58 -26.02 -10.44
C THR A 254 31.66 -26.52 -8.99
N LYS A 255 32.26 -25.75 -8.09
CA LYS A 255 32.30 -26.11 -6.66
C LYS A 255 30.92 -26.08 -6.02
N LEU A 256 30.07 -25.14 -6.42
CA LEU A 256 28.70 -25.02 -5.94
C LEU A 256 27.83 -26.20 -6.40
N GLU A 257 28.02 -26.68 -7.63
CA GLU A 257 27.38 -27.91 -8.14
C GLU A 257 27.82 -29.14 -7.32
N ASP A 258 29.12 -29.31 -7.07
CA ASP A 258 29.68 -30.37 -6.20
C ASP A 258 29.05 -30.35 -4.79
N ILE A 259 29.00 -29.17 -4.16
CA ILE A 259 28.37 -28.99 -2.85
C ILE A 259 26.88 -29.33 -2.91
N THR A 260 26.18 -28.91 -3.96
CA THR A 260 24.74 -29.15 -4.12
C THR A 260 24.42 -30.64 -4.23
N VAL A 261 25.23 -31.41 -4.95
CA VAL A 261 25.10 -32.87 -5.03
C VAL A 261 25.28 -33.50 -3.64
N ARG A 262 26.32 -33.09 -2.89
CA ARG A 262 26.60 -33.61 -1.54
C ARG A 262 25.50 -33.22 -0.54
N LEU A 263 24.95 -32.02 -0.65
CA LEU A 263 23.80 -31.59 0.15
C LEU A 263 22.59 -32.49 -0.10
N LYS A 264 22.24 -32.77 -1.36
CA LYS A 264 21.13 -33.65 -1.72
C LYS A 264 21.33 -35.08 -1.18
N GLN A 265 22.57 -35.61 -1.22
CA GLN A 265 22.91 -36.90 -0.60
C GLN A 265 22.70 -36.91 0.93
N LYS A 266 22.89 -35.76 1.59
CA LYS A 266 22.64 -35.55 3.02
C LYS A 266 21.16 -35.31 3.36
N GLY A 267 20.26 -35.38 2.38
CA GLY A 267 18.82 -35.20 2.57
C GLY A 267 18.33 -33.75 2.48
N TYR A 268 19.16 -32.81 2.02
CA TYR A 268 18.74 -31.44 1.79
C TYR A 268 17.64 -31.37 0.72
N ARG A 269 16.52 -30.73 1.07
CA ARG A 269 15.45 -30.35 0.15
C ARG A 269 15.35 -28.83 0.13
N PRO A 270 15.49 -28.18 -1.04
CA PRO A 270 15.32 -26.73 -1.15
C PRO A 270 13.95 -26.29 -0.65
N ASN A 271 13.91 -25.22 0.13
CA ASN A 271 12.66 -24.59 0.51
C ASN A 271 12.35 -23.44 -0.46
N THR A 272 11.54 -23.74 -1.48
CA THR A 272 11.21 -22.81 -2.58
C THR A 272 10.26 -21.68 -2.17
N ASP A 273 9.64 -21.74 -0.99
CA ASP A 273 8.83 -20.63 -0.43
C ASP A 273 9.65 -19.35 -0.24
N TYR A 274 10.98 -19.46 -0.14
CA TYR A 274 11.88 -18.31 -0.07
C TYR A 274 12.16 -17.64 -1.43
N VAL A 275 11.66 -18.20 -2.54
CA VAL A 275 11.71 -17.60 -3.88
C VAL A 275 10.33 -17.07 -4.26
N LEU A 276 10.13 -15.77 -4.07
CA LEU A 276 8.84 -15.08 -4.30
C LEU A 276 8.53 -14.84 -5.79
N HIS A 277 9.32 -15.39 -6.71
CA HIS A 277 9.09 -15.26 -8.15
C HIS A 277 8.21 -16.41 -8.64
N ASP A 278 7.18 -16.08 -9.42
CA ASP A 278 6.31 -17.05 -10.09
C ASP A 278 7.09 -17.70 -11.24
N MET A 279 7.74 -18.81 -10.91
CA MET A 279 8.60 -19.62 -11.76
C MET A 279 8.29 -21.08 -11.42
N ASP A 280 8.58 -22.00 -12.32
CA ASP A 280 8.50 -23.42 -11.96
C ASP A 280 9.48 -23.77 -10.82
N GLU A 281 9.20 -24.87 -10.13
CA GLU A 281 9.96 -25.30 -8.96
C GLU A 281 11.44 -25.54 -9.28
N GLU A 282 11.76 -26.04 -10.48
CA GLU A 282 13.14 -26.28 -10.92
C GLU A 282 13.94 -24.97 -11.03
N HIS A 283 13.32 -23.92 -11.59
CA HIS A 283 13.91 -22.60 -11.64
C HIS A 283 14.02 -21.95 -10.25
N LYS A 284 13.05 -22.16 -9.36
CA LYS A 284 13.15 -21.68 -7.97
C LYS A 284 14.32 -22.34 -7.24
N GLU A 285 14.52 -23.65 -7.39
CA GLU A 285 15.69 -24.35 -6.86
C GLU A 285 17.00 -23.76 -7.40
N ALA A 286 17.05 -23.48 -8.70
CA ALA A 286 18.22 -22.89 -9.35
C ALA A 286 18.53 -21.48 -8.78
N VAL A 287 17.52 -20.67 -8.49
CA VAL A 287 17.69 -19.35 -7.85
C VAL A 287 18.28 -19.48 -6.45
N LEU A 288 17.77 -20.39 -5.62
CA LEU A 288 18.28 -20.63 -4.26
C LEU A 288 19.75 -21.07 -4.27
N ALA A 289 20.10 -21.95 -5.22
CA ALA A 289 21.47 -22.42 -5.40
C ALA A 289 22.43 -21.26 -5.70
N GLN A 290 21.96 -20.20 -6.36
CA GLN A 290 22.77 -19.07 -6.79
C GLN A 290 22.73 -17.88 -5.83
N HIS A 291 22.27 -18.06 -4.58
CA HIS A 291 22.35 -17.03 -3.55
C HIS A 291 23.80 -16.63 -3.24
N SER A 292 23.99 -15.34 -2.91
CA SER A 292 25.31 -14.75 -2.66
C SER A 292 26.09 -15.46 -1.56
N GLU A 293 25.42 -15.94 -0.50
CA GLU A 293 26.06 -16.69 0.59
C GLU A 293 26.76 -17.95 0.07
N ARG A 294 26.09 -18.67 -0.84
CA ARG A 294 26.60 -19.94 -1.35
C ARG A 294 27.79 -19.72 -2.27
N LEU A 295 27.78 -18.66 -3.07
CA LEU A 295 28.93 -18.25 -3.89
C LEU A 295 30.13 -17.88 -3.00
N ALA A 296 29.91 -17.10 -1.94
CA ALA A 296 30.96 -16.72 -1.01
C ALA A 296 31.57 -17.93 -0.28
N ILE A 297 30.74 -18.89 0.14
CA ILE A 297 31.20 -20.13 0.78
C ILE A 297 31.93 -21.04 -0.21
N ALA A 298 31.40 -21.23 -1.42
CA ALA A 298 32.06 -22.03 -2.46
C ALA A 298 33.45 -21.48 -2.78
N PHE A 299 33.56 -20.16 -2.96
CA PHE A 299 34.86 -19.50 -3.12
C PHE A 299 35.76 -19.67 -1.89
N GLY A 300 35.21 -19.49 -0.69
CA GLY A 300 35.92 -19.69 0.58
C GLY A 300 36.53 -21.08 0.67
N LEU A 301 35.75 -22.12 0.40
CA LEU A 301 36.17 -23.53 0.42
C LEU A 301 37.30 -23.82 -0.59
N MET A 302 37.30 -23.16 -1.75
CA MET A 302 38.36 -23.32 -2.75
C MET A 302 39.64 -22.56 -2.40
N ALA A 303 39.50 -21.34 -1.86
CA ALA A 303 40.60 -20.39 -1.71
C ALA A 303 41.38 -20.54 -0.40
N THR A 304 40.98 -21.47 0.47
CA THR A 304 41.61 -21.68 1.78
C THR A 304 41.82 -23.17 2.10
N PRO A 305 42.86 -23.52 2.88
CA PRO A 305 43.13 -24.91 3.26
C PRO A 305 41.96 -25.56 4.01
N ARG A 306 41.83 -26.89 3.87
CA ARG A 306 40.84 -27.69 4.62
C ARG A 306 40.95 -27.42 6.13
N GLY A 307 39.80 -27.32 6.80
CA GLY A 307 39.71 -27.04 8.24
C GLY A 307 39.88 -25.57 8.66
N THR A 308 40.31 -24.65 7.77
CA THR A 308 40.43 -23.22 8.14
C THR A 308 39.04 -22.62 8.39
N PRO A 309 38.72 -21.91 9.48
CA PRO A 309 37.38 -21.31 9.62
C PRO A 309 37.04 -20.33 8.49
N LEU A 310 35.80 -20.35 8.00
CA LEU A 310 35.31 -19.37 7.01
C LEU A 310 34.56 -18.23 7.70
N GLN A 311 34.84 -16.99 7.29
CA GLN A 311 34.14 -15.81 7.79
C GLN A 311 33.43 -15.09 6.65
N ILE A 312 32.11 -15.20 6.60
CA ILE A 312 31.25 -14.59 5.59
C ILE A 312 30.50 -13.43 6.23
N VAL A 313 30.37 -12.33 5.50
CA VAL A 313 29.51 -11.21 5.89
C VAL A 313 28.41 -11.03 4.85
N LYS A 314 27.20 -10.72 5.29
CA LYS A 314 26.03 -10.40 4.45
C LYS A 314 25.40 -9.09 4.90
N ASN A 315 25.05 -8.24 3.94
CA ASN A 315 24.41 -6.94 4.22
C ASN A 315 22.90 -7.05 4.56
N LEU A 316 22.28 -8.19 4.30
CA LEU A 316 20.87 -8.51 4.61
C LEU A 316 20.78 -9.74 5.50
N LYS A 317 19.62 -10.00 6.11
CA LYS A 317 19.36 -11.24 6.86
C LYS A 317 19.53 -12.45 5.93
N VAL A 318 20.19 -13.51 6.42
CA VAL A 318 20.34 -14.78 5.68
C VAL A 318 18.97 -15.44 5.57
N CYS A 319 18.57 -15.90 4.38
CA CYS A 319 17.28 -16.58 4.22
C CYS A 319 17.28 -17.95 4.93
N GLY A 320 16.11 -18.47 5.30
CA GLY A 320 16.00 -19.73 6.05
C GLY A 320 16.61 -20.92 5.32
N ASP A 321 16.43 -20.99 3.99
CA ASP A 321 17.04 -22.01 3.15
C ASP A 321 18.58 -21.96 3.17
N CYS A 322 19.17 -20.77 2.97
CA CYS A 322 20.62 -20.60 3.08
C CYS A 322 21.13 -20.92 4.48
N HIS A 323 20.41 -20.54 5.55
CA HIS A 323 20.79 -20.89 6.92
C HIS A 323 20.90 -22.42 7.11
N ASN A 324 19.91 -23.18 6.61
CA ASN A 324 19.94 -24.64 6.66
C ASN A 324 21.07 -25.23 5.80
N VAL A 325 21.31 -24.68 4.61
CA VAL A 325 22.42 -25.12 3.76
C VAL A 325 23.77 -24.90 4.43
N ILE A 326 23.99 -23.75 5.05
CA ILE A 326 25.27 -23.43 5.70
C ILE A 326 25.53 -24.37 6.89
N LYS A 327 24.47 -24.69 7.65
CA LYS A 327 24.49 -25.72 8.69
C LYS A 327 24.98 -27.05 8.12
N LEU A 328 24.36 -27.54 7.04
CA LEU A 328 24.77 -28.78 6.39
C LEU A 328 26.19 -28.73 5.80
N ILE A 329 26.61 -27.62 5.20
CA ILE A 329 27.97 -27.46 4.67
C ILE A 329 29.00 -27.53 5.80
N SER A 330 28.73 -26.92 6.97
CA SER A 330 29.65 -26.97 8.12
C SER A 330 29.94 -28.40 8.58
N ASP A 331 28.97 -29.29 8.42
CA ASP A 331 29.09 -30.70 8.74
C ASP A 331 29.78 -31.50 7.63
N ILE A 332 29.35 -31.30 6.38
CA ILE A 332 29.88 -31.99 5.19
C ILE A 332 31.37 -31.69 4.94
N GLU A 333 31.80 -30.46 5.20
CA GLU A 333 33.19 -30.02 5.02
C GLU A 333 34.00 -30.11 6.33
N GLU A 334 33.38 -30.56 7.43
CA GLU A 334 33.98 -30.62 8.77
C GLU A 334 34.67 -29.31 9.15
N ARG A 335 33.93 -28.21 9.00
CA ARG A 335 34.52 -26.87 8.95
C ARG A 335 33.64 -25.83 9.62
N GLU A 336 34.24 -25.03 10.50
CA GLU A 336 33.55 -23.90 11.11
C GLU A 336 33.26 -22.83 10.06
N ILE A 337 32.02 -22.36 10.03
CA ILE A 337 31.58 -21.24 9.18
C ILE A 337 30.92 -20.21 10.09
N VAL A 338 31.45 -19.00 10.09
CA VAL A 338 30.87 -17.85 10.79
C VAL A 338 30.24 -16.94 9.75
N VAL A 339 28.95 -16.65 9.91
CA VAL A 339 28.21 -15.74 9.03
C VAL A 339 27.68 -14.57 9.84
N ARG A 340 28.20 -13.38 9.55
CA ARG A 340 27.64 -12.13 10.08
C ARG A 340 26.61 -11.60 9.09
N ASP A 341 25.35 -11.57 9.48
CA ASP A 341 24.30 -10.95 8.68
C ASP A 341 23.89 -9.57 9.23
N SER A 342 22.83 -8.96 8.68
CA SER A 342 22.37 -7.64 9.14
C SER A 342 21.77 -7.63 10.54
N SER A 343 21.48 -8.81 11.10
CA SER A 343 20.77 -8.99 12.37
C SER A 343 21.69 -9.54 13.47
N ARG A 344 22.60 -10.48 13.15
CA ARG A 344 23.41 -11.22 14.15
C ARG A 344 24.61 -11.97 13.54
N PHE A 345 25.40 -12.60 14.42
CA PHE A 345 26.51 -13.51 14.08
C PHE A 345 26.10 -14.96 14.27
N HIS A 346 26.04 -15.72 13.19
CA HIS A 346 25.74 -17.16 13.21
C HIS A 346 27.05 -17.96 13.19
N HIS A 347 27.24 -18.82 14.18
CA HIS A 347 28.35 -19.77 14.20
C HIS A 347 27.84 -21.15 13.85
N PHE A 348 28.29 -21.68 12.70
CA PHE A 348 27.94 -23.00 12.21
C PHE A 348 29.09 -23.97 12.45
N ASN A 349 28.84 -25.05 13.17
CA ASN A 349 29.82 -26.08 13.47
C ASN A 349 29.13 -27.45 13.58
N ARG A 350 29.66 -28.46 12.88
CA ARG A 350 29.15 -29.85 12.89
C ARG A 350 27.64 -29.95 12.72
N GLY A 351 27.09 -29.16 11.80
CA GLY A 351 25.65 -29.22 11.52
C GLY A 351 24.77 -28.59 12.59
N ALA A 352 25.30 -27.75 13.46
CA ALA A 352 24.54 -26.92 14.41
C ALA A 352 24.83 -25.44 14.20
N CYS A 353 23.87 -24.59 14.55
CA CYS A 353 24.04 -23.13 14.61
C CYS A 353 23.94 -22.68 16.07
N SER A 354 24.72 -21.67 16.48
CA SER A 354 24.77 -21.12 17.84
C SER A 354 23.44 -20.64 18.44
N TYR A 355 22.34 -20.60 17.68
CA TYR A 355 21.02 -20.18 18.15
C TYR A 355 19.93 -21.26 18.03
N ASP A 356 20.28 -22.56 17.95
CA ASP A 356 19.32 -23.67 17.95
C ASP A 356 18.11 -23.48 17.01
N ASP A 357 18.41 -23.06 15.76
CA ASP A 357 17.43 -22.81 14.70
C ASP A 357 16.40 -21.68 14.99
N TYR A 358 16.57 -20.86 16.03
CA TYR A 358 15.82 -19.61 16.22
C TYR A 358 16.25 -18.55 15.20
N TRP A 359 15.54 -18.54 14.07
CA TRP A 359 15.79 -17.72 12.89
C TRP A 359 15.45 -16.24 13.03
#